data_AF-A0A5J6MJ05-F1
#
_entry.id   AF-A0A5J6MJ05-F1
#
_cell.length_a   1.000
_cell.length_b   1.000
_cell.length_c   1.000
_cell.angle_alpha   90.00
_cell.angle_beta   90.00
_cell.angle_gamma   90.00
#
_symmetry.space_group_name_H-M   'P 1'
#
loop_
_entity.id
_entity.type
_entity.pdbx_description
1 polymer ?
#
loop_
_entity_poly.entity_id
_entity_poly.type
_entity_poly.pdbx_seq_one_letter_code
_entity_poly.pdbx_strand_id
1 'polypeptide(L)'
;MRFPMVLLAAALLAGCTSQGATGPQSGPLPTGQVTYWDLLRTQFEDHLKTDRFAKIPSDLRHKIATCMANDVVDNVTPAQLAHLDAVAAGTETPDPDLQSKLDTQVTASIEKLDSGDLELLKPYCPDDVASYYKAAGQ
;
A
#
# COMPACT_ATOMS: atom_id res chain seq x y z
N MET A 1 47.16 48.08 -26.78
CA MET A 1 46.37 48.09 -28.03
C MET A 1 45.56 46.81 -28.09
N ARG A 2 44.24 46.95 -28.32
CA ARG A 2 43.34 46.02 -29.02
C ARG A 2 43.11 44.60 -28.45
N PHE A 3 41.98 44.44 -27.75
CA PHE A 3 40.97 43.38 -28.03
C PHE A 3 40.42 43.58 -29.47
N PRO A 4 39.86 42.59 -30.22
CA PRO A 4 38.90 41.51 -29.85
C PRO A 4 39.26 40.14 -30.53
N MET A 5 38.53 39.02 -30.51
CA MET A 5 37.23 38.73 -31.16
C MET A 5 37.03 37.19 -31.06
N VAL A 6 36.10 36.66 -30.25
CA VAL A 6 34.77 36.13 -30.61
C VAL A 6 34.73 35.12 -31.78
N LEU A 7 34.39 33.87 -31.44
CA LEU A 7 33.64 32.85 -32.21
C LEU A 7 33.35 31.72 -31.19
N LEU A 8 32.26 31.67 -30.43
CA LEU A 8 30.83 31.56 -30.76
C LEU A 8 30.52 30.56 -31.89
N ALA A 9 30.41 29.29 -31.51
CA ALA A 9 29.57 28.29 -32.18
C ALA A 9 29.35 27.06 -31.27
N ALA A 10 28.49 27.19 -30.27
CA ALA A 10 27.86 26.04 -29.63
C ALA A 10 26.45 25.89 -30.24
N ALA A 11 26.40 25.34 -31.44
CA ALA A 11 25.18 24.83 -32.04
C ALA A 11 25.05 23.38 -31.58
N LEU A 12 24.10 23.10 -30.69
CA LEU A 12 23.44 21.81 -30.47
C LEU A 12 22.58 21.93 -29.21
N LEU A 13 21.34 22.38 -29.38
CA LEU A 13 20.22 21.83 -28.64
C LEU A 13 19.01 21.97 -29.56
N ALA A 14 18.60 20.80 -30.01
CA ALA A 14 17.59 20.56 -31.00
C ALA A 14 16.23 21.16 -30.60
N GLY A 15 15.42 21.37 -31.63
CA GLY A 15 14.16 22.09 -31.58
C GLY A 15 13.21 21.65 -30.48
N CYS A 16 12.73 22.64 -29.73
CA CYS A 16 11.41 22.61 -29.14
C CYS A 16 10.37 22.76 -30.27
N THR A 17 9.85 21.65 -30.79
CA THR A 17 8.60 21.67 -31.57
C THR A 17 7.82 20.37 -31.41
N SER A 18 6.49 20.52 -31.24
CA SER A 18 5.41 19.51 -31.35
C SER A 18 5.25 18.56 -30.15
N GLN A 19 4.08 18.16 -29.62
CA GLN A 19 2.69 17.99 -30.09
C GLN A 19 1.76 18.19 -28.85
N GLY A 20 0.52 18.67 -28.94
CA GLY A 20 -0.59 18.01 -29.62
C GLY A 20 -1.16 16.89 -28.73
N ALA A 21 -2.43 16.98 -28.35
CA ALA A 21 -3.12 16.15 -27.36
C ALA A 21 -3.06 14.62 -27.59
N THR A 22 -3.02 13.88 -26.48
CA THR A 22 -3.57 12.53 -26.25
C THR A 22 -3.81 12.47 -24.74
N GLY A 23 -5.05 12.60 -24.24
CA GLY A 23 -5.95 11.46 -23.96
C GLY A 23 -5.49 10.72 -22.70
N PRO A 24 -6.36 10.26 -21.77
CA PRO A 24 -5.91 9.34 -20.72
C PRO A 24 -5.23 8.17 -21.43
N GLN A 25 -3.93 8.00 -21.22
CA GLN A 25 -3.20 6.86 -21.75
C GLN A 25 -3.69 5.63 -20.98
N SER A 26 -4.78 5.03 -21.49
CA SER A 26 -5.07 3.61 -21.34
C SER A 26 -4.03 2.83 -22.14
N GLY A 27 -2.75 2.97 -21.78
CA GLY A 27 -1.75 1.97 -22.11
C GLY A 27 -1.97 0.77 -21.19
N PRO A 28 -1.71 -0.46 -21.65
CA PRO A 28 -1.73 -1.60 -20.74
C PRO A 28 -0.75 -1.34 -19.60
N LEU A 29 -1.26 -1.28 -18.37
CA LEU A 29 -0.46 -1.16 -17.14
C LEU A 29 0.60 -2.28 -17.12
N PRO A 30 1.87 -1.97 -16.84
CA PRO A 30 2.87 -3.02 -16.67
C PRO A 30 2.46 -3.93 -15.49
N THR A 31 2.65 -5.23 -15.68
CA THR A 31 2.36 -6.32 -14.75
C THR A 31 2.75 -6.00 -13.30
N GLY A 32 1.75 -5.93 -12.41
CA GLY A 32 1.89 -5.88 -10.95
C GLY A 32 1.73 -4.49 -10.32
N GLN A 33 0.54 -3.89 -10.39
CA GLN A 33 0.24 -2.65 -9.68
C GLN A 33 0.14 -2.91 -8.17
N VAL A 34 0.89 -2.16 -7.35
CA VAL A 34 0.77 -2.20 -5.88
C VAL A 34 -0.60 -1.66 -5.50
N THR A 35 -1.39 -2.46 -4.78
CA THR A 35 -2.74 -2.09 -4.32
C THR A 35 -2.72 -1.59 -2.88
N TYR A 36 -3.78 -0.91 -2.46
CA TYR A 36 -3.97 -0.53 -1.06
C TYR A 36 -3.97 -1.76 -0.14
N TRP A 37 -4.56 -2.86 -0.61
CA TRP A 37 -4.53 -4.14 0.09
C TRP A 37 -3.10 -4.67 0.30
N ASP A 38 -2.23 -4.54 -0.71
CA ASP A 38 -0.82 -4.96 -0.60
C ASP A 38 -0.08 -4.17 0.48
N LEU A 39 -0.34 -2.86 0.57
CA LEU A 39 0.24 -1.99 1.60
C LEU A 39 -0.23 -2.40 3.00
N LEU A 40 -1.54 -2.62 3.17
CA LEU A 40 -2.13 -3.07 4.44
C LEU A 40 -1.57 -4.42 4.88
N ARG A 41 -1.57 -5.41 3.98
CA ARG A 41 -1.00 -6.73 4.28
C ARG A 41 0.45 -6.60 4.74
N THR A 42 1.26 -5.83 4.01
CA THR A 42 2.68 -5.62 4.35
C THR A 42 2.83 -4.97 5.73
N GLN A 43 2.03 -3.95 6.03
CA GLN A 43 2.03 -3.28 7.33
C GLN A 43 1.68 -4.24 8.48
N PHE A 44 0.63 -5.06 8.32
CA PHE A 44 0.27 -6.07 9.33
C PHE A 44 1.32 -7.17 9.46
N GLU A 45 1.91 -7.62 8.35
CA GLU A 45 3.01 -8.59 8.37
C GLU A 45 4.23 -8.06 9.12
N ASP A 46 4.58 -6.80 8.91
CA ASP A 46 5.70 -6.16 9.59
C ASP A 46 5.44 -6.01 11.09
N HIS A 47 4.20 -5.68 11.49
CA HIS A 47 3.81 -5.69 12.90
C HIS A 47 3.94 -7.10 13.52
N LEU A 48 3.51 -8.13 12.79
CA LEU A 48 3.63 -9.53 13.19
C LEU A 48 5.08 -10.06 13.18
N LYS A 49 6.05 -9.31 12.64
CA LYS A 49 7.48 -9.66 12.72
C LYS A 49 8.16 -9.22 14.01
N THR A 50 7.47 -8.45 14.86
CA THR A 50 8.00 -8.01 16.15
C THR A 50 8.23 -9.19 17.12
N ASP A 51 9.11 -8.98 18.12
CA ASP A 51 9.48 -10.00 19.12
C ASP A 51 8.27 -10.60 19.85
N ARG A 52 7.21 -9.80 20.00
CA ARG A 52 5.94 -10.23 20.59
C ARG A 52 5.36 -11.48 19.93
N PHE A 53 5.47 -11.57 18.60
CA PHE A 53 4.87 -12.64 17.81
C PHE A 53 5.91 -13.64 17.28
N ALA A 54 7.13 -13.63 17.82
CA ALA A 54 8.24 -14.47 17.34
C ALA A 54 7.94 -15.98 17.39
N LYS A 55 7.04 -16.41 18.28
CA LYS A 55 6.61 -17.82 18.41
C LYS A 55 5.62 -18.26 17.33
N ILE A 56 5.05 -17.32 16.58
CA ILE A 56 4.03 -17.59 15.58
C ILE A 56 4.74 -17.92 14.26
N PRO A 57 4.44 -19.09 13.65
CA PRO A 57 5.01 -19.47 12.35
C PRO A 57 4.82 -18.37 11.29
N SER A 58 5.82 -18.19 10.42
CA SER A 58 5.80 -17.11 9.41
C SER A 58 4.66 -17.24 8.40
N ASP A 59 4.31 -18.48 8.03
CA ASP A 59 3.15 -18.77 7.19
C ASP A 59 1.84 -18.35 7.86
N LEU A 60 1.71 -18.61 9.15
CA LEU A 60 0.54 -18.21 9.92
C LEU A 60 0.45 -16.68 10.09
N ARG A 61 1.58 -16.00 10.29
CA ARG A 61 1.65 -14.54 10.32
C ARG A 61 1.21 -13.92 8.99
N HIS A 62 1.67 -14.47 7.87
CA HIS A 62 1.27 -14.04 6.53
C HIS A 62 -0.25 -14.20 6.32
N LYS A 63 -0.82 -15.34 6.71
CA LYS A 63 -2.27 -15.57 6.63
C LYS A 63 -3.06 -14.59 7.49
N ILE A 64 -2.68 -14.39 8.74
CA ILE A 64 -3.35 -13.43 9.63
C ILE A 64 -3.30 -12.01 9.06
N ALA A 65 -2.13 -11.56 8.58
CA ALA A 65 -2.01 -10.25 7.94
C ALA A 65 -2.90 -10.10 6.70
N THR A 66 -3.01 -11.16 5.90
CA THR A 66 -3.92 -11.23 4.75
C THR A 66 -5.38 -11.07 5.19
N CYS A 67 -5.79 -11.76 6.26
CA CYS A 67 -7.15 -11.61 6.81
C CYS A 67 -7.44 -10.19 7.32
N MET A 68 -6.48 -9.60 8.02
CA MET A 68 -6.62 -8.23 8.55
C MET A 68 -6.72 -7.21 7.42
N ALA A 69 -5.95 -7.38 6.34
CA ALA A 69 -6.07 -6.54 5.15
C ALA A 69 -7.46 -6.68 4.49
N ASN A 70 -8.00 -7.90 4.41
CA ASN A 70 -9.36 -8.13 3.90
C ASN A 70 -10.42 -7.45 4.79
N ASP A 71 -10.31 -7.57 6.12
CA ASP A 71 -11.26 -6.93 7.04
C ASP A 71 -11.29 -5.41 6.88
N VAL A 72 -10.13 -4.77 6.76
CA VAL A 72 -10.07 -3.33 6.52
C VAL A 72 -10.66 -2.96 5.16
N VAL A 73 -10.32 -3.69 4.09
CA VAL A 73 -10.81 -3.40 2.73
C VAL A 73 -12.32 -3.62 2.60
N ASP A 74 -12.90 -4.61 3.28
CA ASP A 74 -14.35 -4.86 3.26
C ASP A 74 -15.17 -3.71 3.88
N ASN A 75 -14.53 -2.86 4.70
CA ASN A 75 -15.15 -1.66 5.27
C ASN A 75 -14.99 -0.40 4.39
N VAL A 76 -14.47 -0.56 3.17
CA VAL A 76 -14.23 0.52 2.19
C VAL A 76 -15.15 0.34 0.99
N THR A 77 -15.75 1.44 0.51
CA THR A 77 -16.58 1.36 -0.71
C THR A 77 -15.71 1.12 -1.96
N PRO A 78 -16.25 0.51 -3.03
CA PRO A 78 -15.47 0.29 -4.26
C PRO A 78 -14.84 1.57 -4.85
N ALA A 79 -15.53 2.71 -4.75
CA ALA A 79 -15.01 3.99 -5.22
C ALA A 79 -13.84 4.50 -4.35
N GLN A 80 -13.93 4.36 -3.03
CA GLN A 80 -12.85 4.68 -2.12
C GLN A 80 -11.66 3.74 -2.31
N LEU A 81 -11.91 2.44 -2.53
CA LEU A 81 -10.84 1.47 -2.79
C LEU A 81 -10.09 1.80 -4.08
N ALA A 82 -10.80 2.13 -5.16
CA ALA A 82 -10.17 2.55 -6.42
C ALA A 82 -9.30 3.81 -6.24
N HIS A 83 -9.75 4.78 -5.45
CA HIS A 83 -8.94 5.95 -5.10
C HIS A 83 -7.70 5.56 -4.28
N LEU A 84 -7.83 4.68 -3.29
CA LEU A 84 -6.72 4.21 -2.47
C LEU A 84 -5.70 3.39 -3.29
N ASP A 85 -6.14 2.60 -4.25
CA ASP A 85 -5.27 1.89 -5.18
C ASP A 85 -4.50 2.86 -6.10
N ALA A 86 -5.16 3.94 -6.53
CA ALA A 86 -4.51 5.00 -7.29
C ALA A 86 -3.49 5.79 -6.44
N VAL A 87 -3.78 6.00 -5.15
CA VAL A 87 -2.84 6.59 -4.19
C VAL A 87 -1.66 5.64 -3.94
N ALA A 88 -1.91 4.35 -3.73
CA ALA A 88 -0.89 3.32 -3.55
C ALA A 88 0.04 3.20 -4.77
N ALA A 89 -0.51 3.36 -5.97
CA ALA A 89 0.24 3.40 -7.22
C ALA A 89 0.96 4.75 -7.46
N GLY A 90 0.76 5.76 -6.60
CA GLY A 90 1.35 7.09 -6.73
C GLY A 90 0.76 7.94 -7.86
N THR A 91 -0.43 7.59 -8.37
CA THR A 91 -1.11 8.30 -9.47
C THR A 91 -2.10 9.35 -8.97
N GLU A 92 -2.53 9.25 -7.71
CA GLU A 92 -3.41 10.22 -7.06
C GLU A 92 -2.84 10.67 -5.71
N THR A 93 -3.30 11.84 -5.24
CA THR A 93 -2.94 12.37 -3.93
C THR A 93 -3.91 11.81 -2.88
N PRO A 94 -3.42 11.45 -1.67
CA PRO A 94 -4.30 10.98 -0.60
C PRO A 94 -5.39 11.99 -0.25
N ASP A 95 -6.64 11.54 -0.17
CA ASP A 95 -7.70 12.27 0.53
C ASP A 95 -7.42 12.21 2.05
N PRO A 96 -7.21 13.35 2.72
CA PRO A 96 -6.83 13.38 4.14
C PRO A 96 -7.92 12.86 5.08
N ASP A 97 -9.21 13.05 4.74
CA ASP A 97 -10.32 12.59 5.57
C ASP A 97 -10.47 11.07 5.46
N LEU A 98 -10.33 10.55 4.23
CA LEU A 98 -10.33 9.11 4.00
C LEU A 98 -9.11 8.45 4.67
N GLN A 99 -7.92 9.06 4.55
CA GLN A 99 -6.70 8.55 5.16
C GLN A 99 -6.82 8.52 6.69
N SER A 100 -7.30 9.60 7.32
CA SER A 100 -7.48 9.65 8.78
C SER A 100 -8.46 8.59 9.30
N LYS A 101 -9.56 8.35 8.55
CA LYS A 101 -10.51 7.29 8.88
C LYS A 101 -9.86 5.91 8.82
N LEU A 102 -9.07 5.64 7.78
CA LEU A 102 -8.41 4.36 7.57
C LEU A 102 -7.31 4.12 8.60
N ASP A 103 -6.50 5.12 8.91
CA ASP A 103 -5.48 5.03 9.96
C ASP A 103 -6.11 4.64 11.30
N THR A 104 -7.24 5.24 11.64
CA THR A 104 -8.01 4.88 12.85
C THR A 104 -8.45 3.41 12.83
N GLN A 105 -8.94 2.90 11.69
CA GLN A 105 -9.35 1.51 11.55
C GLN A 105 -8.17 0.54 11.64
N VAL A 106 -7.05 0.86 11.00
CA VAL A 106 -5.83 0.05 11.02
C VAL A 106 -5.26 0.01 12.44
N THR A 107 -5.16 1.14 13.12
CA THR A 107 -4.72 1.20 14.53
C THR A 107 -5.62 0.36 15.42
N ALA A 108 -6.94 0.49 15.32
CA ALA A 108 -7.87 -0.33 16.11
C ALA A 108 -7.72 -1.84 15.83
N SER A 109 -7.41 -2.22 14.59
CA SER A 109 -7.17 -3.62 14.21
C SER A 109 -5.86 -4.14 14.81
N ILE A 110 -4.79 -3.33 14.78
CA ILE A 110 -3.51 -3.62 15.44
C ILE A 110 -3.70 -3.77 16.95
N GLU A 111 -4.44 -2.88 17.60
CA GLU A 111 -4.71 -2.94 19.04
C GLU A 111 -5.41 -4.24 19.45
N LYS A 112 -6.35 -4.73 18.62
CA LYS A 112 -7.02 -6.02 18.86
C LYS A 112 -6.09 -7.21 18.65
N LEU A 113 -5.25 -7.18 17.61
CA LEU A 113 -4.18 -8.16 17.45
C LEU A 113 -3.22 -8.14 18.68
N ASP A 114 -2.90 -6.95 19.18
CA ASP A 114 -2.10 -6.72 20.37
C ASP A 114 -2.83 -7.00 21.69
N SER A 115 -4.14 -7.22 21.70
CA SER A 115 -4.83 -7.77 22.87
C SER A 115 -5.01 -9.29 22.76
N GLY A 116 -4.72 -9.85 21.59
CA GLY A 116 -5.03 -11.24 21.25
C GLY A 116 -6.50 -11.43 20.84
N ASP A 117 -7.31 -10.39 20.72
CA ASP A 117 -8.69 -10.50 20.25
C ASP A 117 -8.75 -10.62 18.71
N LEU A 118 -8.76 -11.85 18.21
CA LEU A 118 -8.87 -12.16 16.78
C LEU A 118 -10.25 -12.67 16.37
N GLU A 119 -11.26 -12.50 17.23
CA GLU A 119 -12.63 -12.95 16.92
C GLU A 119 -13.18 -12.30 15.65
N LEU A 120 -12.82 -11.03 15.42
CA LEU A 120 -13.20 -10.28 14.22
C LEU A 120 -12.65 -10.88 12.91
N LEU A 121 -11.59 -11.69 12.98
CA LEU A 121 -10.97 -12.31 11.81
C LEU A 121 -11.61 -13.66 11.46
N LYS A 122 -12.48 -14.22 12.30
CA LYS A 122 -13.15 -15.51 12.02
C LYS A 122 -13.90 -15.55 10.68
N PRO A 123 -14.57 -14.48 10.20
CA PRO A 123 -15.18 -14.49 8.86
C PRO A 123 -14.15 -14.60 7.72
N TYR A 124 -12.92 -14.15 7.94
CA TYR A 124 -11.88 -14.06 6.92
C TYR A 124 -10.86 -15.22 6.99
N CYS A 125 -10.59 -15.75 8.19
CA CYS A 125 -9.78 -16.95 8.39
C CYS A 125 -10.18 -17.76 9.64
N PRO A 126 -11.27 -18.54 9.55
CA PRO A 126 -11.80 -19.29 10.68
C PRO A 126 -10.82 -20.34 11.22
N ASP A 127 -10.08 -21.02 10.34
CA ASP A 127 -9.15 -22.10 10.71
C ASP A 127 -7.81 -21.58 11.24
N ASP A 128 -7.37 -20.41 10.76
CA ASP A 128 -6.08 -19.84 11.12
C ASP A 128 -6.14 -19.10 12.47
N VAL A 129 -7.29 -18.53 12.86
CA VAL A 129 -7.48 -17.93 14.20
C VAL A 129 -7.25 -18.95 15.31
N ALA A 130 -7.81 -20.16 15.18
CA ALA A 130 -7.59 -21.23 16.16
C ALA A 130 -6.11 -21.67 16.19
N SER A 131 -5.49 -21.75 15.01
CA SER A 131 -4.06 -22.07 14.88
C SER A 131 -3.18 -20.99 15.51
N TYR A 132 -3.58 -19.72 15.41
CA TYR A 132 -2.90 -18.58 16.01
C TYR A 132 -2.93 -18.67 17.53
N TYR A 133 -4.10 -18.89 18.14
CA TYR A 133 -4.22 -19.02 19.60
C TYR A 133 -3.30 -20.13 20.13
N LYS A 134 -3.34 -21.30 19.47
CA LYS A 134 -2.47 -22.43 19.82
C LYS A 134 -0.98 -22.07 19.73
N ALA A 135 -0.55 -21.35 18.69
CA ALA A 135 0.84 -20.93 18.52
C ALA A 135 1.25 -19.84 19.52
N ALA A 136 0.32 -18.95 19.88
CA ALA A 136 0.51 -17.91 20.88
C ALA A 136 0.53 -18.45 22.33
N GLY A 137 0.13 -19.70 22.54
CA GLY A 137 0.05 -20.33 23.86
C GLY A 137 -1.19 -19.92 24.65
N GLN A 138 -2.27 -19.58 23.95
CA GLN A 138 -3.59 -19.23 24.50
C GLN A 138 -4.55 -20.42 24.42
#